data_AF-A0A645HU95-F1
#
_entry.id   AF-A0A645HU95-F1
#
_cell.length_a   1.000
_cell.length_b   1.000
_cell.length_c   1.000
_cell.angle_alpha   90.00
_cell.angle_beta   90.00
_cell.angle_gamma   90.00
#
_symmetry.space_group_name_H-M   'P 1'
#
loop_
_entity.id
_entity.type
_entity.pdbx_description
1 polymer ?
#
loop_
_entity_poly.entity_id
_entity_poly.type
_entity_poly.pdbx_seq_one_letter_code
_entity_poly.pdbx_strand_id
1 'polypeptide(L)' 'MFWANAQYIWAGGCFGKPQDRTLFSYAITLPEMNNRVYFAGEHVSQKHVWIQGALQSGMLAANSIATAINNR' A
#
# COMPACT_ATOMS: atom_id res chain seq x y z
N MET A 1 13.45 -15.07 -12.45
CA MET A 1 12.00 -15.07 -12.15
C MET A 1 11.30 -14.19 -13.19
N PHE A 2 10.32 -14.72 -13.94
CA PHE A 2 9.66 -14.01 -15.06
C PHE A 2 9.17 -12.61 -14.67
N TRP A 3 8.53 -12.48 -13.50
CA TRP A 3 7.98 -11.23 -12.98
C TRP A 3 9.00 -10.12 -12.73
N ALA A 4 10.25 -10.46 -12.37
CA ALA A 4 11.30 -9.47 -12.12
C ALA A 4 11.73 -8.73 -13.41
N ASN A 5 11.51 -9.36 -14.57
CA ASN A 5 11.83 -8.79 -15.88
C ASN A 5 10.61 -8.17 -16.57
N ALA A 6 9.43 -8.23 -15.94
CA ALA A 6 8.21 -7.64 -16.47
C ALA A 6 8.15 -6.15 -16.11
N GLN A 7 8.08 -5.29 -17.12
CA GLN A 7 7.86 -3.86 -16.94
C GLN A 7 6.58 -3.63 -16.12
N TYR A 8 6.59 -2.59 -15.28
CA TYR A 8 5.50 -2.15 -14.38
C TYR A 8 5.28 -2.95 -13.08
N ILE A 9 5.85 -4.15 -12.92
CA ILE A 9 5.67 -4.97 -11.71
C ILE A 9 7.00 -5.17 -10.97
N TRP A 10 8.09 -5.43 -11.71
CA TRP A 10 9.48 -5.53 -11.21
C TRP A 10 9.76 -6.57 -10.10
N ALA A 11 8.75 -7.32 -9.65
CA ALA A 11 8.83 -8.44 -8.71
C ALA A 11 7.51 -9.24 -8.72
N GLY A 12 7.46 -10.37 -8.01
CA GLY A 12 6.19 -11.09 -7.81
C GLY A 12 5.28 -10.50 -6.74
N GLY A 13 5.81 -9.63 -5.87
CA GLY A 13 5.11 -9.04 -4.73
C GLY A 13 6.11 -8.48 -3.71
N CYS A 14 5.60 -7.74 -2.73
CA CYS A 14 6.41 -7.18 -1.66
C CYS A 14 6.77 -8.26 -0.63
N PHE A 15 8.04 -8.28 -0.21
CA PHE A 15 8.48 -9.09 0.91
C PHE A 15 9.53 -8.30 1.70
N GLY A 16 9.22 -8.05 2.98
CA GLY A 16 10.12 -7.32 3.86
C GLY A 16 11.26 -8.20 4.34
N LYS A 17 12.40 -7.58 4.63
CA LYS A 17 13.50 -8.16 5.39
C LYS A 17 13.13 -8.23 6.87
N PRO A 18 13.91 -8.93 7.72
CA PRO A 18 13.76 -8.82 9.16
C PRO A 18 13.69 -7.34 9.59
N GLN A 19 12.77 -7.03 10.51
CA GLN A 19 12.48 -5.70 11.05
C GLN A 19 11.72 -4.70 10.15
N ASP A 20 11.72 -4.86 8.81
CA ASP A 20 11.02 -3.91 7.92
C ASP A 20 9.54 -3.74 8.31
N ARG A 21 8.89 -4.83 8.73
CA ARG A 21 7.52 -4.79 9.20
C ARG A 21 7.36 -3.83 10.39
N THR A 22 8.21 -3.94 11.39
CA THR A 22 8.15 -3.12 12.60
C THR A 22 8.48 -1.66 12.29
N LEU A 23 9.46 -1.43 11.42
CA LEU A 23 9.97 -0.10 11.12
C LEU A 23 9.06 0.69 10.18
N PHE A 24 8.43 0.03 9.20
CA PHE A 24 7.83 0.72 8.05
C PHE A 24 6.33 0.43 7.82
N SER A 25 5.77 -0.62 8.43
CA SER A 25 4.36 -0.99 8.17
C SER A 25 3.35 0.09 8.51
N TYR A 26 3.64 0.94 9.50
CA TYR A 26 2.77 2.06 9.84
C TYR A 26 3.01 3.25 8.92
N ALA A 27 4.27 3.60 8.66
CA ALA A 27 4.61 4.75 7.84
C ALA A 27 4.02 4.64 6.42
N ILE A 28 4.03 3.45 5.82
CA ILE A 28 3.51 3.22 4.46
C ILE A 28 1.99 3.41 4.33
N THR A 29 1.24 3.41 5.44
CA THR A 29 -0.22 3.64 5.40
C THR A 29 -0.60 5.11 5.52
N LEU A 30 0.36 5.98 5.82
CA LEU A 30 0.11 7.40 5.99
C LEU A 30 -0.04 8.09 4.63
N PRO A 31 -1.02 9.01 4.48
CA PRO A 31 -1.09 9.86 3.31
C PRO A 31 0.02 10.91 3.30
N GLU A 32 0.40 11.36 2.11
CA GLU A 32 1.43 12.36 1.89
C GLU A 32 0.86 13.66 1.28
N MET A 33 1.74 14.66 1.16
CA MET A 33 1.45 15.96 0.53
C MET A 33 0.22 16.67 1.12
N ASN A 34 0.12 16.72 2.45
CA ASN A 34 -1.01 17.28 3.20
C ASN A 34 -2.35 16.61 2.84
N ASN A 35 -2.40 15.28 2.94
CA ASN A 35 -3.60 14.49 2.65
C ASN A 35 -4.10 14.64 1.21
N ARG A 36 -3.17 14.71 0.25
CA ARG A 36 -3.49 14.78 -1.19
C ARG A 36 -3.04 13.54 -1.97
N VAL A 37 -2.10 12.78 -1.42
CA VAL A 37 -1.62 11.53 -2.01
C VAL A 37 -1.87 10.40 -1.01
N TYR A 38 -2.56 9.36 -1.46
CA TYR A 38 -2.88 8.18 -0.65
C TYR A 38 -2.30 6.95 -1.36
N PHE A 39 -1.76 6.02 -0.58
CA PHE A 39 -1.16 4.80 -1.09
C PHE A 39 -2.09 3.61 -0.88
N ALA A 40 -2.16 2.75 -1.88
CA ALA A 40 -2.91 1.49 -1.83
C ALA A 40 -2.18 0.45 -2.69
N GLY A 41 -2.48 -0.82 -2.42
CA GLY A 41 -1.85 -1.94 -3.08
C GLY A 41 -1.48 -3.03 -2.07
N GLU A 42 -1.08 -4.17 -2.61
CA GLU A 42 -0.72 -5.34 -1.80
C GLU A 42 0.39 -5.02 -0.78
N HIS A 43 1.38 -4.22 -1.19
CA HIS A 43 2.51 -3.76 -0.38
C HIS A 43 2.15 -2.78 0.75
N VAL A 44 1.00 -2.10 0.69
CA VAL A 44 0.52 -1.22 1.77
C VAL A 44 -0.18 -2.02 2.87
N SER A 45 -0.68 -3.21 2.52
CA SER A 45 -1.42 -4.08 3.43
C SER A 45 -0.51 -4.94 4.29
N GLN A 46 -1.05 -5.54 5.35
CA GLN A 46 -0.35 -6.59 6.12
C GLN A 46 -0.44 -7.99 5.48
N LYS A 47 -1.04 -8.10 4.30
CA LYS A 47 -1.29 -9.34 3.55
C LYS A 47 -0.54 -9.29 2.21
N HIS A 48 0.79 -9.16 2.30
CA HIS A 48 1.65 -9.10 1.11
C HIS A 48 1.44 -10.31 0.19
N VAL A 49 1.70 -10.11 -1.10
CA VAL A 49 1.56 -11.11 -2.18
C VAL A 49 0.11 -11.61 -2.42
N TRP A 50 -0.90 -11.07 -1.71
CA TRP A 50 -2.30 -11.49 -1.86
C TRP A 50 -3.20 -10.36 -2.38
N ILE A 51 -4.12 -10.72 -3.29
CA ILE A 51 -5.11 -9.81 -3.86
C ILE A 51 -5.97 -9.15 -2.77
N GLN A 52 -6.30 -9.89 -1.70
CA GLN A 52 -7.07 -9.39 -0.57
C GLN A 52 -6.40 -8.18 0.09
N GLY A 53 -5.07 -8.13 0.12
CA GLY A 53 -4.31 -6.99 0.63
C GLY A 53 -4.49 -5.74 -0.24
N ALA A 54 -4.44 -5.91 -1.56
CA ALA A 54 -4.68 -4.82 -2.51
C ALA A 54 -6.12 -4.29 -2.43
N LEU A 55 -7.11 -5.20 -2.36
CA LEU A 55 -8.53 -4.83 -2.24
C LEU A 55 -8.81 -4.07 -0.91
N GLN A 56 -8.30 -4.59 0.20
CA GLN A 56 -8.50 -3.98 1.51
C GLN A 56 -7.86 -2.59 1.59
N SER A 57 -6.60 -2.45 1.17
CA SER A 57 -5.90 -1.15 1.19
C SER A 57 -6.55 -0.14 0.25
N GLY A 58 -7.03 -0.56 -0.92
CA GLY A 58 -7.79 0.29 -1.84
C GLY A 58 -9.07 0.84 -1.22
N MET A 59 -9.86 -0.02 -0.57
CA MET A 59 -11.06 0.39 0.17
C MET A 59 -10.72 1.41 1.27
N LEU A 60 -9.66 1.17 2.05
CA LEU A 60 -9.25 2.07 3.13
C LEU A 60 -8.82 3.44 2.58
N ALA A 61 -7.99 3.46 1.53
CA ALA A 61 -7.55 4.71 0.90
C ALA A 61 -8.75 5.51 0.35
N ALA A 62 -9.70 4.86 -0.33
CA ALA A 62 -10.90 5.50 -0.83
C ALA A 62 -11.76 6.11 0.28
N ASN A 63 -11.96 5.39 1.39
CA ASN A 63 -12.69 5.90 2.55
C ASN A 63 -11.98 7.07 3.24
N SER A 64 -10.64 7.03 3.31
CA SER A 64 -9.83 8.14 3.84
C SER A 64 -9.91 9.39 2.98
N ILE A 65 -9.92 9.23 1.64
CA ILE A 65 -10.15 10.34 0.71
C ILE A 65 -11.54 10.94 0.92
N ALA A 66 -12.59 10.10 0.97
CA ALA A 66 -13.96 10.56 1.18
C ALA A 66 -14.10 11.34 2.51
N THR A 67 -13.51 10.83 3.58
CA THR A 67 -13.47 11.50 4.89
C THR A 67 -12.72 12.84 4.80
N ALA A 68 -11.56 12.88 4.16
CA ALA A 68 -10.77 14.09 4.03
C ALA A 68 -11.46 15.17 3.18
N ILE A 69 -12.28 14.78 2.20
CA ILE A 69 -13.11 15.70 1.42
C ILE A 69 -14.25 16.26 2.28
N ASN A 70 -14.93 15.41 3.06
CA ASN A 70 -16.05 15.82 3.91
C ASN A 70 -15.65 16.72 5.09
N ASN A 71 -14.40 16.64 5.55
CA ASN A 71 -13.89 17.42 6.68
C ASN A 71 -13.23 18.76 6.27
N ARG A 72 -13.28 19.13 4.99
CA ARG A 72 -12.83 20.43 4.47
C ARG A 72 -13.96 21.44 4.50
#